data_AF-A0A950Y9J5-F1
#
_entry.id   AF-A0A950Y9J5-F1
#
_cell.length_a   1.000
_cell.length_b   1.000
_cell.length_c   1.000
_cell.angle_alpha   90.00
_cell.angle_beta   90.00
_cell.angle_gamma   90.00
#
_symmetry.space_group_name_H-M   'P 1'
#
loop_
_entity.id
_entity.type
_entity.pdbx_description
1 polymer ?
#
loop_
_entity_poly.entity_id
_entity_poly.type
_entity_poly.pdbx_seq_one_letter_code
_entity_poly.pdbx_strand_id
1 'polypeptide(L)'
;QKVLEAEPKLKTKPLWWRDMRVWGLAAAILIAAAVFVLRPVQQPAGSNAAEVARMPKLPADRDFLTDQALKEVERTEAAYRQSIDKLSRLAEPELQKSASAVAVNCREKLLMLDSAISETRTSLDHNRFNVQLQTELAELYREKQQTLKELLTREQKN
;
A
#
# COMPACT_ATOMS: atom_id res chain seq x y z
N GLN A 1 -11.85 -47.38 -0.12
CA GLN A 1 -12.11 -45.94 -0.17
C GLN A 1 -11.00 -45.22 0.58
N LYS A 2 -10.12 -44.50 -0.12
CA LYS A 2 -9.14 -43.59 0.49
C LYS A 2 -9.49 -42.19 0.02
N VAL A 3 -10.05 -41.39 0.91
CA VAL A 3 -10.20 -39.94 0.74
C VAL A 3 -8.81 -39.36 0.95
N LEU A 4 -8.16 -38.94 -0.13
CA LEU A 4 -6.96 -38.12 -0.06
C LEU A 4 -7.43 -36.68 -0.01
N GLU A 5 -7.47 -36.13 1.21
CA GLU A 5 -7.63 -34.70 1.46
C GLU A 5 -6.54 -33.94 0.69
N ALA A 6 -6.97 -33.11 -0.26
CA ALA A 6 -6.12 -32.16 -0.93
C ALA A 6 -5.88 -30.97 0.00
N GLU A 7 -4.71 -30.92 0.63
CA GLU A 7 -4.28 -29.74 1.36
C GLU A 7 -4.15 -28.53 0.41
N PRO A 8 -4.66 -27.34 0.80
CA PRO A 8 -4.43 -26.12 0.03
C PRO A 8 -2.96 -25.74 0.15
N LYS A 9 -2.22 -25.89 -0.95
CA LYS A 9 -0.83 -25.42 -1.07
C LYS A 9 -0.78 -23.91 -0.86
N LEU A 10 -0.50 -23.48 0.36
CA LEU A 10 -0.06 -22.13 0.68
C LEU A 10 1.20 -21.86 -0.14
N LYS A 11 1.05 -21.04 -1.19
CA LYS A 11 2.16 -20.56 -2.01
C LYS A 11 3.09 -19.77 -1.11
N THR A 12 4.19 -20.40 -0.73
CA THR A 12 5.30 -19.76 0.00
C THR A 12 5.83 -18.62 -0.85
N LYS A 13 5.75 -17.39 -0.32
CA LYS A 13 6.27 -16.18 -0.97
C LYS A 13 7.74 -16.38 -1.37
N PRO A 14 8.17 -15.91 -2.55
CA PRO A 14 9.53 -16.12 -3.02
C PRO A 14 10.55 -15.35 -2.15
N LEU A 15 11.71 -15.99 -1.92
CA LEU A 15 12.67 -15.62 -0.87
C LEU A 15 13.27 -14.20 -0.97
N TRP A 16 13.24 -13.59 -2.16
CA TRP A 16 13.83 -12.27 -2.43
C TRP A 16 13.05 -11.09 -1.82
N TRP A 17 11.84 -11.32 -1.30
CA TRP A 17 11.05 -10.33 -0.56
C TRP A 17 11.62 -9.95 0.81
N ARG A 18 12.50 -10.77 1.40
CA ARG A 18 13.12 -10.45 2.70
C ARG A 18 14.23 -9.40 2.58
N ASP A 19 14.84 -9.25 1.41
CA ASP A 19 15.96 -8.34 1.19
C ASP A 19 15.51 -6.89 0.92
N MET A 20 14.26 -6.67 0.50
CA MET A 20 13.71 -5.32 0.27
C MET A 20 13.43 -4.52 1.56
N ARG A 21 13.27 -5.17 2.73
CA ARG A 21 13.08 -4.46 4.02
C ARG A 21 14.33 -3.70 4.49
N VAL A 22 15.48 -3.91 3.83
CA VAL A 22 16.78 -3.35 4.24
C VAL A 22 17.02 -1.95 3.65
N TRP A 23 16.22 -1.49 2.68
CA TRP A 23 16.38 -0.16 2.06
C TRP A 23 15.41 0.91 2.59
N GLY A 24 14.56 0.57 3.55
CA GLY A 24 13.58 1.48 4.15
C GLY A 24 14.11 2.34 5.29
N LEU A 25 15.25 3.01 5.15
CA LEU A 25 15.67 4.06 6.09
C LEU A 25 16.39 5.21 5.36
N ALA A 26 15.61 6.13 4.81
CA ALA A 26 16.05 7.52 4.67
C ALA A 26 14.86 8.49 4.56
N ALA A 27 14.86 9.45 5.50
CA ALA A 27 14.16 10.74 5.49
C ALA A 27 12.66 10.77 5.83
N ALA A 28 12.40 10.89 7.14
CA ALA A 28 11.27 11.62 7.68
C ALA A 28 11.38 13.12 7.33
N ILE A 29 10.31 13.72 6.78
CA ILE A 29 10.01 15.15 6.95
C ILE A 29 8.50 15.31 7.21
N LEU A 30 8.24 16.13 8.22
CA LEU A 30 7.02 16.45 8.95
C LEU A 30 5.86 16.96 8.08
N ILE A 31 4.64 16.49 8.39
CA ILE A 31 3.47 17.37 8.40
C ILE A 31 2.86 17.31 9.79
N ALA A 32 3.22 18.31 10.59
CA ALA A 32 2.44 18.73 11.74
C ALA A 32 1.22 19.51 11.22
N ALA A 33 0.02 18.98 11.43
CA ALA A 33 -1.20 19.80 11.53
C ALA A 33 -2.32 18.99 12.20
N ALA A 34 -2.57 19.35 13.45
CA ALA A 34 -3.88 19.36 14.10
C ALA A 34 -4.66 18.05 14.27
N VAL A 35 -4.38 17.33 15.36
CA VAL A 35 -5.45 16.75 16.19
C VAL A 35 -5.10 16.98 17.67
N PHE A 36 -5.35 18.21 18.14
CA PHE A 36 -5.43 18.51 19.56
C PHE A 36 -6.85 18.97 19.86
N VAL A 37 -7.81 18.05 20.01
CA VAL A 37 -8.99 18.26 20.86
C VAL A 37 -9.48 16.88 21.33
N LEU A 38 -9.94 16.84 22.59
CA LEU A 38 -10.60 15.75 23.34
C LEU A 38 -9.71 14.77 24.11
N ARG A 39 -9.23 15.26 25.27
CA ARG A 39 -9.34 14.48 26.51
C ARG A 39 -10.81 14.43 26.94
N PRO A 40 -11.34 13.26 27.35
CA PRO A 40 -12.34 13.21 28.38
C PRO A 40 -11.70 12.85 29.73
N VAL A 41 -11.97 13.72 30.69
CA VAL A 41 -11.75 13.57 32.13
C VAL A 41 -12.39 12.27 32.65
N GLN A 42 -11.69 11.63 33.58
CA GLN A 42 -12.18 10.49 34.34
C GLN A 42 -13.04 10.93 35.55
N GLN A 43 -14.14 10.19 35.75
CA GLN A 43 -14.82 9.83 37.03
C GLN A 43 -15.79 10.85 37.69
N PRO A 44 -16.63 10.42 38.66
CA PRO A 44 -17.57 9.28 38.65
C PRO A 44 -18.95 9.66 39.27
N ALA A 45 -20.04 9.00 38.88
CA ALA A 45 -21.30 8.96 39.65
C ALA A 45 -22.04 7.71 39.17
N GLY A 46 -22.30 6.72 40.01
CA GLY A 46 -23.35 6.79 41.02
C GLY A 46 -24.45 5.82 40.57
N SER A 47 -24.62 4.76 41.35
CA SER A 47 -25.62 3.69 41.30
C SER A 47 -26.92 3.96 40.53
N ASN A 48 -27.36 3.01 39.70
CA ASN A 48 -28.55 2.20 39.95
C ASN A 48 -28.60 0.98 39.02
N ALA A 49 -28.82 -0.19 39.62
CA ALA A 49 -29.09 -1.44 38.96
C ALA A 49 -30.52 -1.42 38.39
N ALA A 50 -30.66 -1.40 37.06
CA ALA A 50 -31.75 -1.98 36.28
C ALA A 50 -31.71 -1.44 34.84
N GLU A 51 -30.88 -2.02 33.95
CA GLU A 51 -31.14 -2.00 32.49
C GLU A 51 -30.10 -2.90 31.75
N VAL A 52 -30.03 -4.21 32.05
CA VAL A 52 -29.19 -5.14 31.26
C VAL A 52 -29.95 -5.66 30.02
N ALA A 53 -30.88 -4.87 29.48
CA ALA A 53 -31.69 -5.27 28.34
C ALA A 53 -31.80 -4.13 27.33
N ARG A 54 -30.71 -3.89 26.59
CA ARG A 54 -30.68 -3.47 25.18
C ARG A 54 -29.24 -3.09 24.84
N MET A 55 -28.48 -4.05 24.29
CA MET A 55 -27.34 -3.67 23.47
C MET A 55 -27.88 -2.83 22.30
N PRO A 56 -27.40 -1.60 22.07
CA PRO A 56 -27.74 -0.89 20.86
C PRO A 56 -27.14 -1.68 19.70
N LYS A 57 -27.98 -2.08 18.73
CA LYS A 57 -27.50 -2.49 17.41
C LYS A 57 -26.69 -1.31 16.85
N LEU A 58 -25.37 -1.44 16.74
CA LEU A 58 -24.57 -0.62 15.83
C LEU A 58 -24.31 -1.45 14.56
N PRO A 59 -25.05 -1.23 13.44
CA PRO A 59 -24.60 -1.81 12.18
C PRO A 59 -24.82 -0.87 10.96
N ALA A 60 -24.63 0.43 11.10
CA ALA A 60 -24.73 1.34 9.94
C ALA A 60 -23.54 2.29 9.85
N ASP A 61 -23.16 2.91 10.96
CA ASP A 61 -22.12 3.94 10.97
C ASP A 61 -20.71 3.37 10.70
N ARG A 62 -20.42 2.16 11.21
CA ARG A 62 -19.11 1.51 11.00
C ARG A 62 -18.89 1.06 9.55
N ASP A 63 -19.94 0.60 8.88
CA ASP A 63 -19.87 0.16 7.49
C ASP A 63 -19.62 1.37 6.58
N PHE A 64 -20.32 2.48 6.84
CA PHE A 64 -20.11 3.74 6.11
C PHE A 64 -18.68 4.30 6.27
N LEU A 65 -18.14 4.32 7.49
CA LEU A 65 -16.77 4.76 7.74
C LEU A 65 -15.73 3.85 7.05
N THR A 66 -16.00 2.54 6.99
CA THR A 66 -15.13 1.57 6.32
C THR A 66 -15.15 1.77 4.80
N ASP A 67 -16.32 1.99 4.22
CA ASP A 67 -16.47 2.30 2.79
C ASP A 67 -15.81 3.63 2.43
N GLN A 68 -15.91 4.64 3.29
CA GLN A 68 -15.24 5.93 3.09
C GLN A 68 -13.71 5.78 3.14
N ALA A 69 -13.18 5.04 4.11
CA ALA A 69 -11.75 4.77 4.20
C ALA A 69 -11.24 3.99 2.98
N LEU A 70 -12.02 3.01 2.49
CA LEU A 70 -11.69 2.26 1.28
C LEU A 70 -11.63 3.17 0.05
N LYS A 71 -12.63 4.05 -0.13
CA LYS A 71 -12.64 5.02 -1.22
C LYS A 71 -11.44 5.96 -1.19
N GLU A 72 -10.99 6.37 -0.02
CA GLU A 72 -9.81 7.24 0.10
C GLU A 72 -8.52 6.52 -0.32
N VAL A 73 -8.40 5.23 0.02
CA VAL A 73 -7.29 4.37 -0.43
C VAL A 73 -7.34 4.22 -1.95
N GLU A 74 -8.50 3.91 -2.54
CA GLU A 74 -8.68 3.79 -3.98
C GLU A 74 -8.33 5.09 -4.72
N ARG A 75 -8.74 6.24 -4.16
CA ARG A 75 -8.42 7.56 -4.71
C ARG A 75 -6.91 7.83 -4.68
N THR A 76 -6.28 7.52 -3.56
CA THR A 76 -4.83 7.69 -3.39
C THR A 76 -4.06 6.78 -4.35
N GLU A 77 -4.48 5.53 -4.48
CA GLU A 77 -3.92 4.58 -5.44
C GLU A 77 -4.05 5.09 -6.89
N ALA A 78 -5.24 5.60 -7.27
CA ALA A 78 -5.44 6.17 -8.59
C ALA A 78 -4.50 7.36 -8.86
N ALA A 79 -4.24 8.20 -7.86
CA ALA A 79 -3.30 9.31 -7.96
C ALA A 79 -1.84 8.83 -8.15
N TYR A 80 -1.42 7.76 -7.45
CA TYR A 80 -0.12 7.14 -7.67
C TYR A 80 0.00 6.58 -9.09
N ARG A 81 -0.99 5.82 -9.56
CA ARG A 81 -1.00 5.28 -10.92
C ARG A 81 -0.86 6.38 -11.96
N GLN A 82 -1.64 7.46 -11.83
CA GLN A 82 -1.56 8.60 -12.74
C GLN A 82 -0.16 9.26 -12.74
N SER A 83 0.45 9.39 -11.56
CA SER A 83 1.78 9.99 -11.42
C SER A 83 2.86 9.09 -12.03
N ILE A 84 2.76 7.78 -11.80
CA ILE A 84 3.63 6.77 -12.41
C ILE A 84 3.47 6.79 -13.92
N ASP A 85 2.26 6.82 -14.48
CA ASP A 85 2.05 6.86 -15.93
C ASP A 85 2.70 8.09 -16.57
N LYS A 86 2.59 9.25 -15.92
CA LYS A 86 3.26 10.48 -16.38
C LYS A 86 4.78 10.31 -16.37
N LEU A 87 5.33 9.79 -15.27
CA LEU A 87 6.78 9.57 -15.15
C LEU A 87 7.28 8.52 -16.14
N SER A 88 6.53 7.44 -16.35
CA SER A 88 6.84 6.38 -17.31
C SER A 88 6.93 6.95 -18.72
N ARG A 89 5.96 7.78 -19.14
CA ARG A 89 5.98 8.41 -20.48
C ARG A 89 7.19 9.31 -20.68
N LEU A 90 7.60 10.05 -19.65
CA LEU A 90 8.78 10.90 -19.70
C LEU A 90 10.08 10.08 -19.71
N ALA A 91 10.09 8.97 -18.96
CA ALA A 91 11.25 8.07 -18.85
C ALA A 91 11.40 7.12 -20.03
N GLU A 92 10.32 6.85 -20.78
CA GLU A 92 10.28 5.90 -21.88
C GLU A 92 11.34 6.15 -22.98
N PRO A 93 11.54 7.37 -23.51
CA PRO A 93 12.61 7.62 -24.48
C PRO A 93 13.99 7.31 -23.90
N GLU A 94 14.24 7.66 -22.62
CA GLU A 94 15.51 7.38 -21.95
C GLU A 94 15.70 5.88 -21.70
N LEU A 95 14.63 5.21 -21.28
CA LEU A 95 14.54 3.75 -21.19
C LEU A 95 14.55 3.07 -22.56
N GLN A 96 14.61 3.73 -23.70
CA GLN A 96 14.78 3.04 -24.99
C GLN A 96 16.10 3.42 -25.66
N LYS A 97 16.51 4.68 -25.52
CA LYS A 97 17.69 5.26 -26.14
C LYS A 97 18.98 5.00 -25.36
N SER A 98 18.91 4.98 -24.02
CA SER A 98 20.09 4.84 -23.17
C SER A 98 20.43 3.37 -22.96
N ALA A 99 21.62 2.96 -23.43
CA ALA A 99 22.25 1.68 -23.09
C ALA A 99 23.10 1.77 -21.82
N SER A 100 22.92 2.84 -21.02
CA SER A 100 23.64 3.01 -19.77
C SER A 100 23.32 1.85 -18.82
N ALA A 101 24.31 1.40 -18.04
CA ALA A 101 24.12 0.34 -17.05
C ALA A 101 22.99 0.69 -16.06
N VAL A 102 22.80 1.99 -15.78
CA VAL A 102 21.71 2.49 -14.95
C VAL A 102 20.35 2.29 -15.62
N ALA A 103 20.20 2.66 -16.90
CA ALA A 103 18.94 2.49 -17.62
C ALA A 103 18.55 1.01 -17.74
N VAL A 104 19.51 0.12 -17.97
CA VAL A 104 19.26 -1.34 -18.00
C VAL A 104 18.79 -1.85 -16.64
N ASN A 105 19.49 -1.52 -15.56
CA ASN A 105 19.10 -1.92 -14.20
C ASN A 105 17.73 -1.35 -13.80
N CYS A 106 17.44 -0.10 -14.16
CA CYS A 106 16.12 0.51 -13.94
C CYS A 106 15.02 -0.24 -14.69
N ARG A 107 15.22 -0.66 -15.95
CA ARG A 107 14.23 -1.48 -16.69
C ARG A 107 13.94 -2.78 -15.97
N GLU A 108 14.97 -3.51 -15.57
CA GLU A 108 14.83 -4.78 -14.85
C GLU A 108 14.04 -4.59 -13.56
N LYS A 109 14.41 -3.58 -12.77
CA LYS A 109 13.70 -3.24 -11.54
C LYS A 109 12.23 -2.86 -11.78
N LEU A 110 11.94 -2.07 -12.81
CA LEU A 110 10.57 -1.68 -13.15
C LEU A 110 9.71 -2.90 -13.53
N LEU A 111 10.26 -3.86 -14.29
CA LEU A 111 9.57 -5.11 -14.62
C LEU A 111 9.24 -5.95 -13.36
N MET A 112 10.18 -6.02 -12.41
CA MET A 112 9.94 -6.70 -11.14
C MET A 112 8.84 -6.02 -10.32
N LEU A 113 8.89 -4.69 -10.22
CA LEU A 113 7.88 -3.90 -9.50
C LEU A 113 6.50 -4.05 -10.14
N ASP A 114 6.41 -4.06 -11.46
CA ASP A 114 5.14 -4.25 -12.18
C ASP A 114 4.54 -5.64 -11.94
N SER A 115 5.39 -6.66 -11.89
CA SER A 115 4.96 -8.02 -11.56
C SER A 115 4.43 -8.10 -10.13
N ALA A 116 5.16 -7.52 -9.16
CA ALA A 116 4.74 -7.50 -7.76
C ALA A 116 3.44 -6.71 -7.55
N ILE A 117 3.30 -5.53 -8.19
CA ILE A 117 2.07 -4.74 -8.13
C ILE A 117 0.88 -5.55 -8.64
N SER A 118 1.05 -6.26 -9.77
CA SER A 118 -0.02 -7.10 -10.33
C SER A 118 -0.43 -8.23 -9.37
N GLU A 119 0.54 -8.88 -8.72
CA GLU A 119 0.29 -9.96 -7.76
C GLU A 119 -0.40 -9.44 -6.48
N THR A 120 0.09 -8.34 -5.91
CA THR A 120 -0.50 -7.74 -4.70
C THR A 120 -1.92 -7.23 -4.97
N ARG A 121 -2.18 -6.65 -6.16
CA ARG A 121 -3.54 -6.25 -6.57
C ARG A 121 -4.47 -7.45 -6.71
N THR A 122 -4.01 -8.52 -7.37
CA THR A 122 -4.78 -9.76 -7.46
C THR A 122 -5.11 -10.31 -6.07
N SER A 123 -4.17 -10.22 -5.13
CA SER A 123 -4.38 -10.65 -3.74
C SER A 123 -5.38 -9.75 -3.00
N LEU A 124 -5.36 -8.45 -3.26
CA LEU A 124 -6.33 -7.49 -2.70
C LEU A 124 -7.74 -7.66 -3.26
N ASP A 125 -7.91 -8.05 -4.52
CA ASP A 125 -9.24 -8.31 -5.09
C ASP A 125 -9.98 -9.42 -4.30
N HIS A 126 -9.23 -10.38 -3.75
CA HIS A 126 -9.77 -11.44 -2.90
C HIS A 126 -9.87 -11.03 -1.41
N ASN A 127 -9.09 -10.05 -0.95
CA ASN A 127 -9.04 -9.61 0.45
C ASN A 127 -8.83 -8.10 0.58
N ARG A 128 -9.82 -7.33 0.12
CA ARG A 128 -9.75 -5.87 -0.03
C ARG A 128 -9.52 -5.09 1.27
N PHE A 129 -9.87 -5.67 2.41
CA PHE A 129 -9.71 -5.04 3.73
C PHE A 129 -8.39 -5.41 4.41
N ASN A 130 -7.51 -6.17 3.74
CA ASN A 130 -6.21 -6.50 4.29
C ASN A 130 -5.27 -5.29 4.26
N VAL A 131 -5.16 -4.63 5.41
CA VAL A 131 -4.30 -3.44 5.60
C VAL A 131 -2.84 -3.72 5.26
N GLN A 132 -2.34 -4.93 5.50
CA GLN A 132 -0.96 -5.29 5.16
C GLN A 132 -0.75 -5.27 3.65
N LEU A 133 -1.66 -5.88 2.87
CA LEU A 133 -1.56 -5.87 1.41
C LEU A 133 -1.76 -4.46 0.84
N GLN A 134 -2.64 -3.64 1.44
CA GLN A 134 -2.80 -2.24 1.03
C GLN A 134 -1.52 -1.43 1.28
N THR A 135 -0.87 -1.64 2.42
CA THR A 135 0.40 -0.97 2.76
C THR A 135 1.50 -1.39 1.79
N GLU A 136 1.62 -2.69 1.54
CA GLU A 136 2.59 -3.26 0.62
C GLU A 136 2.39 -2.73 -0.81
N LEU A 137 1.15 -2.65 -1.29
CA LEU A 137 0.84 -2.07 -2.59
C LEU A 137 1.25 -0.59 -2.68
N ALA A 138 1.00 0.18 -1.62
CA ALA A 138 1.41 1.59 -1.56
C ALA A 138 2.94 1.74 -1.58
N GLU A 139 3.68 0.86 -0.90
CA GLU A 139 5.14 0.82 -0.94
C GLU A 139 5.65 0.52 -2.36
N LEU A 140 5.09 -0.49 -3.04
CA LEU A 140 5.46 -0.83 -4.41
C LEU A 140 5.24 0.34 -5.38
N TYR A 141 4.11 1.06 -5.27
CA TYR A 141 3.88 2.25 -6.09
C TYR A 141 4.89 3.36 -5.81
N ARG A 142 5.20 3.63 -4.55
CA ARG A 142 6.22 4.63 -4.18
C ARG A 142 7.58 4.27 -4.73
N GLU A 143 7.96 3.00 -4.66
CA GLU A 143 9.24 2.53 -5.18
C GLU A 143 9.32 2.62 -6.71
N LYS A 144 8.24 2.27 -7.42
CA LYS A 144 8.16 2.45 -8.87
C LYS A 144 8.31 3.93 -9.25
N GLN A 145 7.60 4.81 -8.55
CA GLN A 145 7.69 6.25 -8.75
C GLN A 145 9.12 6.76 -8.49
N GLN A 146 9.78 6.29 -7.43
CA GLN A 146 11.13 6.70 -7.08
C GLN A 146 12.14 6.24 -8.13
N THR A 147 12.02 5.01 -8.62
CA THR A 147 12.90 4.45 -9.65
C THR A 147 12.82 5.28 -10.94
N LEU A 148 11.61 5.68 -11.35
CA LEU A 148 11.42 6.54 -12.51
C LEU A 148 12.00 7.95 -12.30
N LYS A 149 11.81 8.54 -11.12
CA LYS A 149 12.40 9.85 -10.78
C LYS A 149 13.91 9.82 -10.77
N GLU A 150 14.51 8.77 -10.21
CA GLU A 150 15.95 8.61 -10.14
C GLU A 150 16.55 8.54 -11.55
N LEU A 151 15.95 7.75 -12.43
CA LEU A 151 16.37 7.68 -13.84
C LEU A 151 16.32 9.05 -14.50
N LEU A 152 15.17 9.74 -14.43
CA LEU A 152 15.01 11.06 -15.03
C LEU A 152 16.00 12.09 -14.48
N THR A 153 16.27 12.06 -13.17
CA THR A 153 17.21 12.99 -12.54
C THR A 153 18.65 12.70 -12.97
N ARG A 154 19.03 11.42 -13.11
CA ARG A 154 20.38 11.02 -13.53
C ARG A 154 20.63 11.36 -15.00
N GLU A 155 19.67 11.10 -15.88
CA GLU A 155 19.80 11.43 -17.31
C GLU A 155 19.78 12.95 -17.55
N GLN A 156 19.06 13.74 -16.74
CA GLN A 156 19.15 15.21 -16.83
C GLN A 156 20.52 15.78 -16.41
N LYS A 157 21.29 15.04 -15.59
CA LYS A 157 22.58 15.49 -15.06
C LYS A 157 23.75 15.06 -15.96
N ASN A 158 23.55 14.07 -16.82
CA ASN A 158 24.54 13.58 -17.78
C ASN A 158 24.43 14.32 -19.12
#